data_AF-A0A4S3K2M7-F1
#
_entry.id   AF-A0A4S3K2M7-F1
#
_cell.length_a   1.000
_cell.length_b   1.000
_cell.length_c   1.000
_cell.angle_alpha   90.00
_cell.angle_beta   90.00
_cell.angle_gamma   90.00
#
_symmetry.space_group_name_H-M   'P 1'
#
loop_
_entity.id
_entity.type
_entity.pdbx_description
1 polymer ?
#
loop_
_entity_poly.entity_id
_entity_poly.type
_entity_poly.pdbx_seq_one_letter_code
_entity_poly.pdbx_strand_id
1 'polypeptide(L)'
;MTDSEAFLSNLQQPAGPRLPTPAKAAHAVRNPPSEASYDFIILTAAITRPDLHTRIFPGYLRLIGTARVKWLINIDPVASGTCVEDTIDNLRRLLAAPNIDLEFLGGEEPGCFFKAARRLSERAGELLARCRTGVVWLEDDWRLTAHGSGWETLTRLRLGLATTRAGRRCRGCRGPLSTKQAALDRQTTQRNPLWFVSLVPRSRVSFNPGIWSKEFFVRAVLEPLRRQPANKVDDPETLCADPWNKPQARRLFTLFVDPTFQDAGRQWSVECGLTKWIKEPDDLAKRGSVTYATDDGHVQPLRGGAFEDAIGWVRIRRAFGTPLPLLGRIVLSEGRLAGHLLAVPYLAFDMQPIGERMAEVYLHRPHRWSRTYPYKKIDGRIVWGAEDAEVHVQTRRGKVVGSLTRTLPVSSYWIVPLQASLGLIYFASSLIGRLLHLDAESKTP
;
A
#
# COMPACT_ATOMS: atom_id res chain seq x y z
N MET A 1 14.24 63.98 36.78
CA MET A 1 13.62 64.30 35.48
C MET A 1 14.07 63.27 34.47
N THR A 2 13.21 62.31 34.16
CA THR A 2 13.18 61.55 32.90
C THR A 2 11.74 61.11 32.71
N ASP A 3 11.17 61.60 31.62
CA ASP A 3 9.78 61.49 31.20
C ASP A 3 9.44 60.08 30.72
N SER A 4 8.44 59.42 31.33
CA SER A 4 7.72 58.27 30.74
C SER A 4 6.42 57.89 31.49
N GLU A 5 5.69 58.84 32.09
CA GLU A 5 4.38 58.56 32.76
C GLU A 5 3.22 59.47 32.32
N ALA A 6 3.31 60.11 31.16
CA ALA A 6 2.24 60.99 30.67
C ALA A 6 1.83 60.65 29.23
N PHE A 7 1.29 59.45 29.00
CA PHE A 7 0.57 59.14 27.76
C PHE A 7 -0.45 57.99 27.91
N LEU A 8 -1.13 57.93 29.06
CA LEU A 8 -2.27 57.02 29.28
C LEU A 8 -3.54 57.76 29.70
N SER A 9 -3.81 58.90 29.07
CA SER A 9 -5.12 59.53 29.13
C SER A 9 -5.46 60.15 27.78
N ASN A 10 -6.61 59.78 27.24
CA ASN A 10 -7.25 60.25 26.01
C ASN A 10 -6.85 59.50 24.74
N LEU A 11 -7.66 58.51 24.37
CA LEU A 11 -8.39 58.57 23.10
C LEU A 11 -9.61 57.65 23.14
N GLN A 12 -10.76 58.30 23.06
CA GLN A 12 -12.10 57.74 22.90
C GLN A 12 -12.19 56.96 21.58
N GLN A 13 -12.83 55.78 21.60
CA GLN A 13 -13.28 55.09 20.39
C GLN A 13 -14.81 55.15 20.27
N PRO A 14 -15.36 55.28 19.05
CA PRO A 14 -16.79 55.36 18.81
C PRO A 14 -17.47 53.99 18.95
N ALA A 15 -18.77 54.03 19.28
CA ALA A 15 -19.62 52.87 19.50
C ALA A 15 -19.65 51.90 18.29
N GLY A 16 -19.08 50.70 18.47
CA GLY A 16 -19.26 49.57 17.58
C GLY A 16 -20.66 48.91 17.73
N PRO A 17 -21.09 48.10 16.75
CA PRO A 17 -22.42 47.50 16.72
C PRO A 17 -22.64 46.56 17.91
N ARG A 18 -23.83 46.65 18.52
CA ARG A 18 -24.27 45.82 19.65
C ARG A 18 -24.19 44.33 19.29
N LEU A 19 -23.39 43.58 20.05
CA LEU A 19 -23.44 42.12 20.05
C LEU A 19 -24.82 41.64 20.55
N PRO A 20 -25.38 40.57 19.96
CA PRO A 20 -26.63 40.01 20.43
C PRO A 20 -26.47 39.44 21.84
N THR A 21 -27.42 39.78 22.70
CA THR A 21 -27.57 39.25 24.06
C THR A 21 -27.61 37.71 24.00
N PRO A 22 -26.85 36.99 24.84
CA PRO A 22 -26.96 35.54 24.90
C PRO A 22 -28.33 35.20 25.49
N ALA A 23 -29.22 34.68 24.64
CA ALA A 23 -30.43 34.02 25.08
C ALA A 23 -30.04 32.90 26.05
N LYS A 24 -30.75 32.84 27.19
CA LYS A 24 -30.68 31.76 28.19
C LYS A 24 -30.83 30.40 27.50
N ALA A 25 -29.71 29.80 27.12
CA ALA A 25 -29.63 28.38 26.82
C ALA A 25 -29.65 27.66 28.16
N ALA A 26 -30.79 27.05 28.48
CA ALA A 26 -30.87 26.09 29.56
C ALA A 26 -29.71 25.09 29.42
N HIS A 27 -28.81 25.09 30.39
CA HIS A 27 -27.76 24.08 30.50
C HIS A 27 -28.45 22.74 30.71
N ALA A 28 -28.71 22.04 29.59
CA ALA A 28 -28.86 20.61 29.60
C ALA A 28 -27.60 20.06 30.25
N VAL A 29 -27.77 19.43 31.41
CA VAL A 29 -26.75 18.63 32.07
C VAL A 29 -26.24 17.64 31.02
N ARG A 30 -25.07 17.96 30.43
CA ARG A 30 -24.39 17.04 29.53
C ARG A 30 -24.02 15.87 30.40
N ASN A 31 -24.66 14.72 30.17
CA ASN A 31 -24.16 13.45 30.66
C ASN A 31 -22.64 13.42 30.45
N PRO A 32 -21.85 12.92 31.42
CA PRO A 32 -20.42 12.76 31.24
C PRO A 32 -20.17 12.07 29.90
N PRO A 33 -19.17 12.53 29.11
CA PRO A 33 -18.94 11.99 27.78
C PRO A 33 -18.86 10.46 27.91
N SER A 34 -19.80 9.78 27.25
CA SER A 34 -19.79 8.33 27.14
C SER A 34 -18.38 7.89 26.76
N GLU A 35 -17.89 6.79 27.37
CA GLU A 35 -16.54 6.28 27.16
C GLU A 35 -16.06 6.53 25.73
N ALA A 36 -14.95 7.26 25.59
CA ALA A 36 -14.42 7.70 24.33
C ALA A 36 -14.38 6.55 23.30
N SER A 37 -15.30 6.60 22.33
CA SER A 37 -15.41 5.65 21.23
C SER A 37 -14.46 6.06 20.09
N TYR A 38 -13.74 5.07 19.54
CA TYR A 38 -12.86 5.23 18.38
C TYR A 38 -13.62 4.94 17.09
N ASP A 39 -13.28 5.67 16.03
CA ASP A 39 -13.77 5.39 14.68
C ASP A 39 -13.24 4.05 14.16
N PHE A 40 -11.95 3.81 14.37
CA PHE A 40 -11.23 2.56 14.08
C PHE A 40 -9.97 2.42 14.93
N ILE A 41 -9.44 1.19 15.01
CA ILE A 41 -8.16 0.87 15.65
C ILE A 41 -7.12 0.65 14.56
N ILE A 42 -5.92 1.18 14.71
CA ILE A 42 -4.80 0.95 13.80
C ILE A 42 -3.78 0.05 14.49
N LEU A 43 -3.28 -0.95 13.76
CA LEU A 43 -2.23 -1.87 14.19
C LEU A 43 -1.00 -1.68 13.31
N THR A 44 0.17 -1.55 13.94
CA THR A 44 1.46 -1.49 13.24
C THR A 44 2.47 -2.35 13.97
N ALA A 45 2.99 -3.38 13.28
CA ALA A 45 4.22 -4.06 13.68
C ALA A 45 5.39 -3.36 12.98
N ALA A 46 6.21 -2.67 13.76
CA ALA A 46 7.37 -1.93 13.29
C ALA A 46 8.67 -2.54 13.82
N ILE A 47 9.77 -2.14 13.19
CA ILE A 47 11.13 -2.39 13.68
C ILE A 47 11.92 -1.08 13.83
N THR A 48 13.09 -1.10 14.47
CA THR A 48 13.93 0.10 14.72
C THR A 48 14.56 0.67 13.44
N ARG A 49 13.76 1.44 12.66
CA ARG A 49 14.12 2.13 11.40
C ARG A 49 13.53 3.56 11.33
N PRO A 50 13.96 4.48 12.21
CA PRO A 50 13.32 5.80 12.37
C PRO A 50 13.37 6.67 11.09
N ASP A 51 14.40 6.50 10.27
CA ASP A 51 14.58 7.22 9.01
C ASP A 51 13.53 6.79 7.96
N LEU A 52 13.25 5.50 7.83
CA LEU A 52 12.18 4.97 6.99
C LEU A 52 10.81 5.44 7.50
N HIS A 53 10.59 5.42 8.82
CA HIS A 53 9.34 5.88 9.43
C HIS A 53 9.04 7.34 9.10
N THR A 54 10.06 8.20 9.13
CA THR A 54 9.97 9.62 8.77
C THR A 54 9.46 9.83 7.33
N ARG A 55 9.77 8.89 6.41
CA ARG A 55 9.32 8.95 5.01
C ARG A 55 7.88 8.48 4.83
N ILE A 56 7.40 7.56 5.68
CA ILE A 56 6.15 6.83 5.49
C ILE A 56 4.99 7.43 6.30
N PHE A 57 5.21 7.62 7.61
CA PHE A 57 4.14 7.90 8.56
C PHE A 57 3.41 9.23 8.34
N PRO A 58 4.04 10.32 7.82
CA PRO A 58 3.30 11.52 7.45
C PRO A 58 2.20 11.26 6.40
N GLY A 59 2.37 10.26 5.55
CA GLY A 59 1.33 9.81 4.62
C GLY A 59 0.12 9.23 5.33
N TYR A 60 0.33 8.50 6.42
CA TYR A 60 -0.73 7.85 7.19
C TYR A 60 -1.61 8.87 7.92
N LEU A 61 -1.03 9.98 8.41
CA LEU A 61 -1.82 11.08 8.97
C LEU A 61 -2.84 11.64 7.96
N ARG A 62 -2.43 11.76 6.68
CA ARG A 62 -3.35 12.18 5.60
C ARG A 62 -4.46 11.15 5.33
N LEU A 63 -4.16 9.86 5.52
CA LEU A 63 -5.16 8.79 5.42
C LEU A 63 -6.17 8.85 6.56
N ILE A 64 -5.71 9.08 7.79
CA ILE A 64 -6.54 9.16 9.00
C ILE A 64 -7.47 10.39 8.96
N GLY A 65 -6.95 11.54 8.50
CA GLY A 65 -7.70 12.79 8.48
C GLY A 65 -8.17 13.19 9.88
N THR A 66 -9.46 13.47 10.04
CA THR A 66 -10.05 13.90 11.31
C THR A 66 -10.63 12.75 12.14
N ALA A 67 -10.44 11.48 11.73
CA ALA A 67 -10.99 10.34 12.45
C ALA A 67 -10.33 10.20 13.83
N ARG A 68 -11.11 9.86 14.86
CA ARG A 68 -10.59 9.56 16.19
C ARG A 68 -10.12 8.11 16.23
N VAL A 69 -8.83 7.88 16.40
CA VAL A 69 -8.24 6.54 16.27
C VAL A 69 -7.48 6.15 17.53
N LYS A 70 -7.49 4.85 17.82
CA LYS A 70 -6.49 4.22 18.69
C LYS A 70 -5.42 3.63 17.78
N TRP A 71 -4.16 3.97 17.98
CA TRP A 71 -3.05 3.39 17.22
C TRP A 71 -2.15 2.59 18.14
N LEU A 72 -2.15 1.27 17.96
CA LEU A 72 -1.31 0.33 18.67
C LEU A 72 -0.07 0.04 17.82
N ILE A 73 1.12 0.26 18.39
CA ILE A 73 2.39 0.09 17.68
C ILE A 73 3.26 -0.87 18.49
N ASN A 74 3.62 -2.01 17.89
CA ASN A 74 4.68 -2.85 18.41
C ASN A 74 6.00 -2.44 17.74
N ILE A 75 7.08 -2.31 18.50
CA ILE A 75 8.41 -2.06 17.96
C ILE A 75 9.33 -3.18 18.39
N ASP A 76 9.76 -3.99 17.43
CA ASP A 76 10.78 -5.01 17.66
C ASP A 76 12.18 -4.43 17.34
N PRO A 77 13.18 -4.64 18.21
CA PRO A 77 14.55 -4.21 17.92
C PRO A 77 15.15 -5.01 16.76
N VAL A 78 15.88 -4.31 15.89
CA VAL A 78 16.78 -4.91 14.90
C VAL A 78 18.19 -4.37 15.10
N ALA A 79 19.20 -5.15 14.69
CA ALA A 79 20.61 -4.80 14.80
C ALA A 79 21.01 -3.67 13.84
N SER A 80 20.45 -2.46 14.04
CA SER A 80 20.65 -1.26 13.21
C SER A 80 21.41 -0.15 13.97
N GLY A 81 21.86 -0.42 15.20
CA GLY A 81 22.46 0.59 16.08
C GLY A 81 21.45 1.61 16.64
N THR A 82 20.17 1.52 16.26
CA THR A 82 19.09 2.34 16.81
C THR A 82 18.33 1.54 17.87
N CYS A 83 18.13 2.11 19.05
CA CYS A 83 17.33 1.47 20.10
C CYS A 83 15.82 1.67 19.91
N VAL A 84 15.04 0.93 20.70
CA VAL A 84 13.58 0.99 20.68
C VAL A 84 13.08 2.36 21.15
N GLU A 85 13.72 2.94 22.15
CA GLU A 85 13.37 4.23 22.75
C GLU A 85 13.46 5.37 21.75
N ASP A 86 14.56 5.46 20.98
CA ASP A 86 14.73 6.46 19.92
C ASP A 86 13.64 6.33 18.85
N THR A 87 13.25 5.09 18.52
CA THR A 87 12.19 4.81 17.56
C THR A 87 10.83 5.24 18.11
N ILE A 88 10.55 4.98 19.38
CA ILE A 88 9.33 5.44 20.07
C ILE A 88 9.25 6.96 20.03
N ASP A 89 10.31 7.66 20.41
CA ASP A 89 10.31 9.13 20.47
C ASP A 89 10.16 9.76 19.09
N ASN A 90 10.80 9.17 18.08
CA ASN A 90 10.58 9.56 16.69
C ASN A 90 9.10 9.40 16.27
N LEU A 91 8.49 8.26 16.56
CA LEU A 91 7.09 7.98 16.21
C LEU A 91 6.11 8.85 16.99
N ARG A 92 6.35 9.12 18.29
CA ARG A 92 5.55 10.07 19.08
C ARG A 92 5.52 11.45 18.44
N ARG A 93 6.68 11.94 18.00
CA ARG A 93 6.81 13.23 17.30
C ARG A 93 6.10 13.21 15.95
N LEU A 94 6.31 12.18 15.14
CA LEU A 94 5.70 12.05 13.81
C LEU A 94 4.18 11.91 13.86
N LEU A 95 3.64 11.29 14.92
CA LEU A 95 2.23 10.96 15.08
C LEU A 95 1.52 11.85 16.10
N ALA A 96 2.13 12.96 16.52
CA ALA A 96 1.55 13.92 17.45
C ALA A 96 0.34 14.63 16.82
N ALA A 97 -0.85 14.05 17.00
CA ALA A 97 -2.11 14.61 16.53
C ALA A 97 -3.22 14.43 17.59
N PRO A 98 -4.10 15.43 17.79
CA PRO A 98 -5.08 15.43 18.89
C PRO A 98 -6.16 14.35 18.75
N ASN A 99 -6.36 13.82 17.55
CA ASN A 99 -7.33 12.76 17.25
C ASN A 99 -6.71 11.34 17.28
N ILE A 100 -5.42 11.21 17.63
CA ILE A 100 -4.71 9.94 17.70
C ILE A 100 -4.36 9.62 19.15
N ASP A 101 -4.88 8.50 19.65
CA ASP A 101 -4.48 7.90 20.92
C ASP A 101 -3.40 6.84 20.65
N LEU A 102 -2.14 7.16 20.94
CA LEU A 102 -0.99 6.28 20.71
C LEU A 102 -0.75 5.35 21.89
N GLU A 103 -0.48 4.08 21.61
CA GLU A 103 -0.01 3.11 22.60
C GLU A 103 1.10 2.26 21.99
N PHE A 104 2.25 2.27 22.65
CA PHE A 104 3.40 1.46 22.26
C PHE A 104 3.41 0.17 23.07
N LEU A 105 3.51 -0.96 22.38
CA LEU A 105 3.68 -2.28 22.96
C LEU A 105 5.16 -2.65 22.87
N GLY A 106 5.78 -2.99 24.01
CA GLY A 106 7.20 -3.32 24.06
C GLY A 106 7.50 -4.62 23.32
N GLY A 107 8.47 -4.60 22.40
CA GLY A 107 8.96 -5.77 21.69
C GLY A 107 9.75 -6.73 22.59
N GLU A 108 10.02 -7.92 22.07
CA GLU A 108 10.95 -8.87 22.69
C GLU A 108 12.27 -8.89 21.92
N GLU A 109 13.37 -9.24 22.61
CA GLU A 109 14.64 -9.58 21.98
C GLU A 109 14.80 -11.11 21.93
N PRO A 110 15.02 -11.71 20.74
CA PRO A 110 15.01 -11.09 19.42
C PRO A 110 13.60 -10.77 18.90
N GLY A 111 13.51 -9.78 17.99
CA GLY A 111 12.26 -9.40 17.35
C GLY A 111 11.55 -10.57 16.67
N CYS A 112 10.22 -10.62 16.78
CA CYS A 112 9.40 -11.72 16.29
C CYS A 112 8.03 -11.23 15.81
N PHE A 113 7.84 -11.18 14.49
CA PHE A 113 6.61 -10.70 13.86
C PHE A 113 5.35 -11.43 14.36
N PHE A 114 5.45 -12.74 14.65
CA PHE A 114 4.34 -13.50 15.22
C PHE A 114 3.91 -12.99 16.59
N LYS A 115 4.87 -12.80 17.50
CA LYS A 115 4.61 -12.27 18.85
C LYS A 115 4.09 -10.84 18.78
N ALA A 116 4.65 -10.01 17.89
CA ALA A 116 4.17 -8.67 17.61
C ALA A 116 2.71 -8.68 17.16
N ALA A 117 2.36 -9.50 16.16
CA ALA A 117 1.01 -9.61 15.65
C ALA A 117 0.02 -10.13 16.69
N ARG A 118 0.44 -11.09 17.52
CA ARG A 118 -0.35 -11.59 18.65
C ARG A 118 -0.65 -10.49 19.68
N ARG A 119 0.38 -9.79 20.17
CA ARG A 119 0.24 -8.72 21.17
C ARG A 119 -0.65 -7.59 20.66
N LEU A 120 -0.41 -7.14 19.42
CA LEU A 120 -1.26 -6.13 18.76
C LEU A 120 -2.71 -6.59 18.64
N SER A 121 -2.92 -7.84 18.24
CA SER A 121 -4.27 -8.35 18.01
C SER A 121 -5.05 -8.57 19.30
N GLU A 122 -4.40 -9.12 20.32
CA GLU A 122 -4.99 -9.29 21.66
C GLU A 122 -5.41 -7.95 22.23
N ARG A 123 -4.53 -6.94 22.16
CA ARG A 123 -4.82 -5.59 22.63
C ARG A 123 -5.92 -4.90 21.83
N ALA A 124 -5.95 -5.03 20.51
CA ALA A 124 -7.07 -4.56 19.71
C ALA A 124 -8.38 -5.24 20.11
N GLY A 125 -8.35 -6.55 20.38
CA GLY A 125 -9.49 -7.35 20.81
C GLY A 125 -10.19 -6.79 22.05
N GLU A 126 -9.42 -6.33 23.04
CA GLU A 126 -9.94 -5.68 24.25
C GLU A 126 -10.64 -4.34 23.97
N LEU A 127 -10.20 -3.64 22.91
CA LEU A 127 -10.68 -2.31 22.54
C LEU A 127 -11.79 -2.35 21.47
N LEU A 128 -12.10 -3.51 20.89
CA LEU A 128 -13.06 -3.66 19.79
C LEU A 128 -14.47 -3.16 20.17
N ALA A 129 -14.89 -3.30 21.43
CA ALA A 129 -16.19 -2.80 21.90
C ALA A 129 -16.30 -1.26 21.82
N ARG A 130 -15.16 -0.57 21.95
CA ARG A 130 -15.06 0.90 21.83
C ARG A 130 -14.89 1.36 20.38
N CYS A 131 -14.69 0.42 19.45
CA CYS A 131 -14.46 0.67 18.03
C CYS A 131 -15.75 0.57 17.21
N ARG A 132 -16.01 1.61 16.40
CA ARG A 132 -17.19 1.66 15.53
C ARG A 132 -17.03 0.78 14.29
N THR A 133 -15.94 0.95 13.56
CA THR A 133 -15.80 0.39 12.19
C THR A 133 -15.09 -0.94 12.15
N GLY A 134 -13.85 -1.02 12.66
CA GLY A 134 -12.97 -2.15 12.44
C GLY A 134 -11.50 -1.87 12.77
N VAL A 135 -10.63 -2.70 12.21
CA VAL A 135 -9.18 -2.65 12.43
C VAL A 135 -8.48 -2.32 11.11
N VAL A 136 -7.59 -1.34 11.14
CA VAL A 136 -6.69 -1.00 10.03
C VAL A 136 -5.32 -1.57 10.37
N TRP A 137 -4.76 -2.40 9.51
CA TRP A 137 -3.38 -2.81 9.61
C TRP A 137 -2.54 -1.91 8.71
N LEU A 138 -1.52 -1.25 9.26
CA LEU A 138 -0.56 -0.43 8.52
C LEU A 138 0.85 -0.90 8.88
N GLU A 139 1.55 -1.51 7.93
CA GLU A 139 2.96 -1.91 8.09
C GLU A 139 3.88 -0.67 8.04
N ASP A 140 5.06 -0.75 8.66
CA ASP A 140 6.01 0.36 8.76
C ASP A 140 6.90 0.54 7.52
N ASP A 141 6.72 -0.30 6.50
CA ASP A 141 7.50 -0.36 5.28
C ASP A 141 6.70 -0.11 3.99
N TRP A 142 5.43 0.31 4.09
CA TRP A 142 4.63 0.71 2.94
C TRP A 142 4.39 2.21 2.89
N ARG A 143 4.62 2.84 1.75
CA ARG A 143 4.35 4.26 1.55
C ARG A 143 3.02 4.49 0.84
N LEU A 144 2.23 5.43 1.34
CA LEU A 144 1.05 5.93 0.63
C LEU A 144 1.46 6.72 -0.63
N THR A 145 1.02 6.29 -1.82
CA THR A 145 1.48 6.78 -3.13
C THR A 145 0.77 8.03 -3.65
N ALA A 146 -0.33 8.42 -3.00
CA ALA A 146 -1.22 9.51 -3.39
C ALA A 146 -1.97 9.30 -4.72
N HIS A 147 -3.27 9.01 -4.62
CA HIS A 147 -4.32 9.70 -5.38
C HIS A 147 -5.65 9.54 -4.63
N GLY A 148 -6.14 10.65 -4.08
CA GLY A 148 -7.33 10.70 -3.23
C GLY A 148 -6.96 11.02 -1.79
N SER A 149 -7.73 11.91 -1.19
CA SER A 149 -7.70 12.06 0.25
C SER A 149 -8.11 10.71 0.86
N GLY A 150 -7.32 10.13 1.77
CA GLY A 150 -7.69 8.83 2.34
C GLY A 150 -9.03 8.86 3.09
N TRP A 151 -9.51 10.07 3.45
CA TRP A 151 -10.89 10.30 3.88
C TRP A 151 -11.90 9.85 2.84
N GLU A 152 -11.67 10.03 1.54
CA GLU A 152 -12.57 9.54 0.49
C GLU A 152 -12.60 8.02 0.43
N THR A 153 -11.48 7.29 0.63
CA THR A 153 -11.50 5.83 0.67
C THR A 153 -12.19 5.32 1.93
N LEU A 154 -11.85 5.83 3.10
CA LEU A 154 -12.53 5.47 4.35
C LEU A 154 -14.01 5.86 4.33
N THR A 155 -14.34 7.00 3.71
CA THR A 155 -15.72 7.43 3.49
C THR A 155 -16.41 6.58 2.42
N ARG A 156 -15.72 6.20 1.34
CA ARG A 156 -16.24 5.28 0.31
C ARG A 156 -16.39 3.87 0.86
N LEU A 157 -15.64 3.45 1.86
CA LEU A 157 -15.87 2.19 2.57
C LEU A 157 -17.07 2.32 3.51
N ARG A 158 -17.15 3.41 4.27
CA ARG A 158 -18.37 3.82 5.02
C ARG A 158 -19.60 4.02 4.11
N LEU A 159 -19.45 4.17 2.79
CA LEU A 159 -20.58 4.35 1.86
C LEU A 159 -20.77 3.14 0.92
N GLY A 160 -19.74 2.36 0.67
CA GLY A 160 -19.69 1.22 -0.25
C GLY A 160 -20.19 -0.05 0.41
N LEU A 161 -20.01 -0.17 1.73
CA LEU A 161 -20.78 -1.10 2.57
C LEU A 161 -22.29 -0.80 2.56
N ALA A 162 -22.74 0.32 1.96
CA ALA A 162 -24.15 0.63 1.71
C ALA A 162 -24.67 0.14 0.33
N THR A 163 -23.81 -0.37 -0.55
CA THR A 163 -24.22 -0.83 -1.89
C THR A 163 -24.65 -2.30 -1.88
N THR A 164 -25.95 -2.52 -2.03
CA THR A 164 -26.54 -3.87 -2.06
C THR A 164 -26.44 -4.54 -3.43
N ARG A 165 -26.59 -5.87 -3.42
CA ARG A 165 -26.60 -6.86 -4.53
C ARG A 165 -27.42 -6.51 -5.79
N ALA A 166 -28.15 -5.39 -5.83
CA ALA A 166 -29.03 -5.03 -6.94
C ALA A 166 -28.38 -4.10 -8.00
N GLY A 167 -27.07 -3.84 -7.94
CA GLY A 167 -26.36 -3.10 -8.99
C GLY A 167 -26.77 -1.62 -9.14
N ARG A 168 -27.68 -1.09 -8.31
CA ARG A 168 -27.94 0.34 -8.26
C ARG A 168 -26.82 0.99 -7.44
N ARG A 169 -25.95 1.74 -8.11
CA ARG A 169 -25.14 2.79 -7.46
C ARG A 169 -26.08 3.53 -6.51
N CYS A 170 -25.66 3.81 -5.27
CA CYS A 170 -26.29 4.87 -4.49
C CYS A 170 -26.16 6.16 -5.30
N ARG A 171 -27.14 6.43 -6.17
CA ARG A 171 -27.30 7.71 -6.84
C ARG A 171 -27.62 8.69 -5.72
N GLY A 172 -26.59 9.36 -5.23
CA GLY A 172 -26.68 10.48 -4.31
C GLY A 172 -27.52 10.20 -3.07
N CYS A 173 -26.95 9.57 -2.05
CA CYS A 173 -27.35 9.95 -0.69
C CYS A 173 -26.92 11.41 -0.51
N ARG A 174 -27.80 12.36 -0.85
CA ARG A 174 -27.65 13.77 -0.48
C ARG A 174 -28.03 13.88 0.99
N GLY A 175 -27.14 14.46 1.79
CA GLY A 175 -27.29 14.59 3.24
C GLY A 175 -25.94 14.60 3.97
N PRO A 176 -25.91 15.13 5.20
CA PRO A 176 -24.71 15.17 6.02
C PRO A 176 -24.18 13.76 6.37
N LEU A 177 -22.90 13.67 6.72
CA LEU A 177 -22.19 12.41 6.99
C LEU A 177 -22.88 11.55 8.07
N SER A 178 -23.52 12.19 9.05
CA SER A 178 -24.29 11.54 10.12
C SER A 178 -25.48 10.73 9.60
N THR A 179 -26.22 11.25 8.62
CA THR A 179 -27.34 10.55 7.98
C THR A 179 -26.86 9.35 7.17
N LYS A 180 -25.69 9.49 6.53
CA LYS A 180 -25.04 8.41 5.77
C LYS A 180 -24.52 7.30 6.69
N GLN A 181 -23.93 7.67 7.83
CA GLN A 181 -23.49 6.75 8.86
C GLN A 181 -24.66 5.97 9.46
N ALA A 182 -25.77 6.64 9.81
CA ALA A 182 -26.96 5.98 10.37
C ALA A 182 -27.64 5.01 9.38
N ALA A 183 -27.54 5.27 8.07
CA ALA A 183 -28.01 4.36 7.03
C ALA A 183 -27.08 3.15 6.85
N LEU A 184 -25.77 3.36 7.01
CA LEU A 184 -24.77 2.30 7.02
C LEU A 184 -24.97 1.37 8.20
N ASP A 185 -25.10 1.94 9.40
CA ASP A 185 -25.25 1.18 10.65
C ASP A 185 -26.45 0.23 10.58
N ARG A 186 -27.58 0.66 10.00
CA ARG A 186 -28.76 -0.18 9.72
C ARG A 186 -28.51 -1.31 8.72
N GLN A 187 -27.64 -1.08 7.72
CA GLN A 187 -27.32 -2.09 6.71
C GLN A 187 -26.32 -3.13 7.23
N THR A 188 -25.33 -2.68 8.03
CA THR A 188 -24.37 -3.56 8.71
C THR A 188 -25.10 -4.56 9.62
N THR A 189 -26.20 -4.14 10.27
CA THR A 189 -27.05 -5.05 11.07
C THR A 189 -27.74 -6.15 10.24
N GLN A 190 -27.91 -5.97 8.92
CA GLN A 190 -28.78 -6.83 8.11
C GLN A 190 -28.06 -7.76 7.12
N ARG A 191 -26.81 -7.50 6.71
CA ARG A 191 -26.18 -8.22 5.59
C ARG A 191 -24.68 -8.42 5.73
N ASN A 192 -24.33 -9.54 6.38
CA ASN A 192 -23.03 -10.22 6.41
C ASN A 192 -21.84 -9.33 6.86
N PRO A 193 -21.43 -9.41 8.14
CA PRO A 193 -20.47 -8.48 8.73
C PRO A 193 -19.02 -8.66 8.24
N LEU A 194 -18.74 -9.70 7.44
CA LEU A 194 -17.38 -10.07 7.07
C LEU A 194 -16.94 -9.37 5.78
N TRP A 195 -16.03 -8.42 5.91
CA TRP A 195 -15.35 -7.78 4.79
C TRP A 195 -13.89 -7.43 5.11
N PHE A 196 -13.09 -7.36 4.04
CA PHE A 196 -11.69 -6.96 4.04
C PHE A 196 -11.40 -6.07 2.84
N VAL A 197 -10.58 -5.03 3.06
CA VAL A 197 -10.12 -4.09 2.03
C VAL A 197 -8.61 -4.18 1.98
N SER A 198 -8.08 -4.63 0.85
CA SER A 198 -6.65 -4.59 0.57
C SER A 198 -6.29 -3.18 0.09
N LEU A 199 -5.38 -2.49 0.79
CA LEU A 199 -4.88 -1.17 0.38
C LEU A 199 -3.64 -1.26 -0.53
N VAL A 200 -3.24 -2.49 -0.87
CA VAL A 200 -2.17 -2.83 -1.80
C VAL A 200 -2.78 -3.52 -3.03
N PRO A 201 -2.08 -3.64 -4.16
CA PRO A 201 -2.60 -4.30 -5.36
C PRO A 201 -2.62 -5.85 -5.24
N ARG A 202 -3.20 -6.36 -4.15
CA ARG A 202 -3.35 -7.79 -3.85
C ARG A 202 -4.82 -8.16 -3.74
N SER A 203 -5.22 -9.17 -4.50
CA SER A 203 -6.57 -9.77 -4.48
C SER A 203 -6.67 -10.94 -3.49
N ARG A 204 -5.99 -10.81 -2.35
CA ARG A 204 -5.90 -11.81 -1.29
C ARG A 204 -5.86 -11.12 0.07
N VAL A 205 -6.30 -11.83 1.11
CA VAL A 205 -6.11 -11.43 2.50
C VAL A 205 -4.62 -11.56 2.81
N SER A 206 -4.06 -10.61 3.55
CA SER A 206 -2.66 -10.59 4.00
C SER A 206 -2.46 -9.56 5.11
N PHE A 207 -1.33 -9.61 5.83
CA PHE A 207 -0.91 -8.57 6.78
C PHE A 207 -0.39 -7.28 6.14
N ASN A 208 -0.37 -7.16 4.82
CA ASN A 208 -0.16 -5.88 4.15
C ASN A 208 -1.18 -4.81 4.57
N PRO A 209 -0.91 -3.51 4.29
CA PRO A 209 -1.87 -2.44 4.51
C PRO A 209 -3.30 -2.81 4.08
N GLY A 210 -4.22 -2.78 5.03
CA GLY A 210 -5.56 -3.31 4.83
C GLY A 210 -6.53 -2.94 5.94
N ILE A 211 -7.83 -3.04 5.65
CA ILE A 211 -8.91 -2.71 6.59
C ILE A 211 -9.79 -3.94 6.77
N TRP A 212 -9.96 -4.33 8.02
CA TRP A 212 -10.70 -5.51 8.44
C TRP A 212 -11.95 -5.06 9.19
N SER A 213 -13.12 -5.56 8.81
CA SER A 213 -14.30 -5.50 9.69
C SER A 213 -13.99 -6.12 11.06
N LYS A 214 -14.72 -5.70 12.10
CA LYS A 214 -14.52 -6.24 13.46
C LYS A 214 -14.67 -7.76 13.48
N GLU A 215 -15.75 -8.28 12.91
CA GLU A 215 -16.05 -9.70 12.91
C GLU A 215 -15.06 -10.50 12.05
N PHE A 216 -14.61 -9.94 10.92
CA PHE A 216 -13.58 -10.59 10.10
C PHE A 216 -12.23 -10.60 10.81
N PHE A 217 -11.81 -9.48 11.43
CA PHE A 217 -10.60 -9.41 12.23
C PHE A 217 -10.61 -10.45 13.37
N VAL A 218 -11.72 -10.57 14.10
CA VAL A 218 -11.85 -11.55 15.18
C VAL A 218 -11.63 -12.97 14.67
N ARG A 219 -12.33 -13.37 13.61
CA ARG A 219 -12.29 -14.74 13.09
C ARG A 219 -10.99 -15.06 12.33
N ALA A 220 -10.45 -14.08 11.62
CA ALA A 220 -9.32 -14.29 10.73
C ALA A 220 -7.97 -14.07 11.41
N VAL A 221 -7.89 -13.18 12.39
CA VAL A 221 -6.62 -12.79 13.01
C VAL A 221 -6.60 -13.14 14.49
N LEU A 222 -7.52 -12.57 15.28
CA LEU A 222 -7.48 -12.68 16.74
C LEU A 222 -7.63 -14.13 17.25
N GLU A 223 -8.67 -14.84 16.81
CA GLU A 223 -8.93 -16.21 17.27
C GLU A 223 -7.83 -17.20 16.85
N PRO A 224 -7.35 -17.21 15.59
CA PRO A 224 -6.25 -18.08 15.20
C PRO A 224 -4.98 -17.86 16.03
N LEU A 225 -4.60 -16.60 16.28
CA LEU A 225 -3.43 -16.26 17.09
C LEU A 225 -3.59 -16.69 18.55
N ARG A 226 -4.78 -16.47 19.15
CA ARG A 226 -5.07 -16.90 20.53
C ARG A 226 -5.06 -18.41 20.72
N ARG A 227 -5.46 -19.18 19.71
CA ARG A 227 -5.46 -20.65 19.76
C ARG A 227 -4.06 -21.24 19.73
N GLN A 228 -3.04 -20.48 19.30
CA GLN A 228 -1.67 -21.00 19.30
C GLN A 228 -1.09 -21.03 20.73
N PRO A 229 -0.42 -22.13 21.10
CA PRO A 229 0.37 -22.19 22.33
C PRO A 229 1.33 -20.99 22.43
N ALA A 230 1.55 -20.46 23.63
CA ALA A 230 2.39 -19.28 23.84
C ALA A 230 3.84 -19.47 23.35
N ASN A 231 4.32 -20.71 23.35
CA ASN A 231 5.67 -21.09 22.92
C ASN A 231 5.78 -21.44 21.42
N LYS A 232 4.66 -21.52 20.68
CA LYS A 232 4.69 -21.86 19.25
C LYS A 232 4.78 -20.58 18.42
N VAL A 233 5.78 -20.53 17.54
CA VAL A 233 5.98 -19.45 16.58
C VAL A 233 5.63 -19.99 15.20
N ASP A 234 4.54 -19.49 14.62
CA ASP A 234 4.15 -19.77 13.23
C ASP A 234 4.26 -18.48 12.40
N ASP A 235 4.22 -18.57 11.07
CA ASP A 235 4.01 -17.39 10.22
C ASP A 235 2.55 -16.91 10.37
N PRO A 236 2.30 -15.67 10.87
CA PRO A 236 0.96 -15.13 10.98
C PRO A 236 0.21 -15.17 9.64
N GLU A 237 0.87 -14.94 8.51
CA GLU A 237 0.21 -14.94 7.20
C GLU A 237 -0.38 -16.33 6.90
N THR A 238 0.41 -17.40 7.12
CA THR A 238 -0.04 -18.79 6.93
C THR A 238 -1.15 -19.17 7.89
N LEU A 239 -1.09 -18.71 9.14
CA LEU A 239 -2.09 -19.03 10.15
C LEU A 239 -3.41 -18.26 9.95
N CYS A 240 -3.31 -16.96 9.65
CA CYS A 240 -4.44 -16.04 9.70
C CYS A 240 -5.00 -15.70 8.31
N ALA A 241 -4.16 -15.53 7.29
CA ALA A 241 -4.59 -15.01 5.99
C ALA A 241 -4.84 -16.13 4.96
N ASP A 242 -3.94 -17.10 4.85
CA ASP A 242 -4.03 -18.19 3.88
C ASP A 242 -5.32 -19.01 3.93
N PRO A 243 -5.90 -19.34 5.10
CA PRO A 243 -7.18 -20.05 5.16
C PRO A 243 -8.31 -19.29 4.45
N TRP A 244 -8.31 -17.96 4.51
CA TRP A 244 -9.33 -17.11 3.87
C TRP A 244 -9.09 -16.88 2.39
N ASN A 245 -7.89 -17.23 1.90
CA ASN A 245 -7.57 -17.17 0.49
C ASN A 245 -8.09 -18.39 -0.29
N LYS A 246 -8.53 -19.44 0.39
CA LYS A 246 -9.15 -20.63 -0.22
C LYS A 246 -10.49 -20.27 -0.90
N PRO A 247 -10.82 -20.87 -2.07
CA PRO A 247 -12.04 -20.54 -2.82
C PRO A 247 -13.35 -20.66 -2.01
N GLN A 248 -13.41 -21.62 -1.08
CA GLN A 248 -14.57 -21.83 -0.21
C GLN A 248 -14.76 -20.67 0.78
N ALA A 249 -13.68 -20.25 1.45
CA ALA A 249 -13.70 -19.17 2.42
C ALA A 249 -13.98 -17.81 1.75
N ARG A 250 -13.52 -17.58 0.52
CA ARG A 250 -13.82 -16.37 -0.27
C ARG A 250 -15.30 -16.12 -0.54
N ARG A 251 -16.17 -17.13 -0.34
CA ARG A 251 -17.63 -16.97 -0.44
C ARG A 251 -18.24 -16.39 0.84
N LEU A 252 -17.50 -16.40 1.95
CA LEU A 252 -17.99 -16.00 3.27
C LEU A 252 -17.80 -14.50 3.55
N PHE A 253 -16.94 -13.82 2.81
CA PHE A 253 -16.62 -12.41 3.02
C PHE A 253 -16.52 -11.63 1.70
N THR A 254 -16.59 -10.30 1.79
CA THR A 254 -16.36 -9.42 0.64
C THR A 254 -14.93 -8.89 0.65
N LEU A 255 -14.22 -9.05 -0.46
CA LEU A 255 -12.89 -8.51 -0.68
C LEU A 255 -12.96 -7.28 -1.59
N PHE A 256 -12.40 -6.16 -1.13
CA PHE A 256 -12.17 -4.95 -1.91
C PHE A 256 -10.67 -4.74 -2.13
N VAL A 257 -10.29 -4.08 -3.23
CA VAL A 257 -8.89 -3.74 -3.54
C VAL A 257 -8.82 -2.26 -3.91
N ASP A 258 -8.02 -1.50 -3.16
CA ASP A 258 -7.76 -0.07 -3.36
C ASP A 258 -6.25 0.21 -3.27
N PRO A 259 -5.51 0.03 -4.38
CA PRO A 259 -4.04 0.01 -4.37
C PRO A 259 -3.45 1.41 -4.21
N THR A 260 -3.38 1.87 -2.95
CA THR A 260 -2.91 3.21 -2.56
C THR A 260 -1.54 3.19 -1.90
N PHE A 261 -0.97 1.99 -1.71
CA PHE A 261 0.32 1.79 -1.07
C PHE A 261 1.35 1.14 -2.00
N GLN A 262 2.61 1.55 -1.86
CA GLN A 262 3.79 0.95 -2.48
C GLN A 262 4.77 0.42 -1.43
N ASP A 263 5.52 -0.62 -1.76
CA ASP A 263 6.54 -1.23 -0.90
C ASP A 263 7.76 -0.30 -0.85
N ALA A 264 7.83 0.54 0.19
CA ALA A 264 8.91 1.51 0.39
C ALA A 264 10.09 0.92 1.16
N GLY A 265 9.87 -0.12 1.99
CA GLY A 265 10.94 -0.81 2.69
C GLY A 265 11.89 -1.52 1.73
N ARG A 266 11.39 -2.06 0.63
CA ARG A 266 12.26 -2.65 -0.40
C ARG A 266 13.14 -1.62 -1.08
N GLN A 267 12.57 -0.47 -1.44
CA GLN A 267 13.34 0.63 -2.02
C GLN A 267 14.39 1.13 -1.02
N TRP A 268 13.98 1.35 0.23
CA TRP A 268 14.85 1.77 1.31
C TRP A 268 15.98 0.76 1.58
N SER A 269 15.67 -0.53 1.60
CA SER A 269 16.68 -1.59 1.78
C SER A 269 17.75 -1.52 0.69
N VAL A 270 17.34 -1.29 -0.55
CA VAL A 270 18.26 -1.10 -1.69
C VAL A 270 19.14 0.14 -1.48
N GLU A 271 18.55 1.28 -1.09
CA GLU A 271 19.27 2.53 -0.83
C GLU A 271 20.29 2.40 0.31
N CYS A 272 20.00 1.57 1.32
CA CYS A 272 20.88 1.30 2.44
C CYS A 272 21.90 0.19 2.18
N GLY A 273 21.99 -0.34 0.95
CA GLY A 273 22.88 -1.46 0.63
C GLY A 273 22.50 -2.77 1.33
N LEU A 274 21.28 -2.90 1.84
CA LEU A 274 20.79 -4.13 2.48
C LEU A 274 20.37 -5.13 1.40
N THR A 275 21.00 -6.30 1.42
CA THR A 275 20.60 -7.40 0.54
C THR A 275 19.29 -7.98 1.04
N LYS A 276 18.29 -8.02 0.16
CA LYS A 276 16.99 -8.62 0.47
C LYS A 276 17.19 -10.09 0.86
N TRP A 277 16.62 -10.44 2.00
CA TRP A 277 16.60 -11.78 2.57
C TRP A 277 16.33 -12.91 1.55
N ILE A 278 17.07 -14.01 1.69
CA ILE A 278 16.77 -15.31 1.07
C ILE A 278 16.11 -16.18 2.15
N LYS A 279 14.87 -16.63 1.91
CA LYS A 279 14.18 -17.60 2.78
C LYS A 279 14.91 -18.94 2.71
N GLU A 280 15.92 -19.17 3.54
CA GLU A 280 16.47 -20.52 3.76
C GLU A 280 15.46 -21.31 4.63
N PRO A 281 14.83 -22.38 4.11
CA PRO A 281 13.79 -23.12 4.83
C PRO A 281 14.24 -23.65 6.19
N ASP A 282 15.51 -24.02 6.31
CA ASP A 282 16.09 -24.63 7.51
C ASP A 282 16.34 -23.61 8.63
N ASP A 283 16.56 -22.34 8.30
CA ASP A 283 16.81 -21.26 9.28
C ASP A 283 15.52 -20.75 9.94
N LEU A 284 14.41 -20.76 9.20
CA LEU A 284 13.08 -20.40 9.72
C LEU A 284 12.65 -21.28 10.89
N ALA A 285 12.97 -22.58 10.83
CA ALA A 285 12.64 -23.53 11.89
C ALA A 285 13.51 -23.36 13.15
N LYS A 286 14.73 -22.82 13.01
CA LYS A 286 15.73 -22.79 14.09
C LYS A 286 15.80 -21.47 14.84
N ARG A 287 15.67 -20.32 14.17
CA ARG A 287 16.07 -19.03 14.76
C ARG A 287 14.92 -18.13 15.19
N GLY A 288 13.75 -18.23 14.58
CA GLY A 288 12.59 -17.40 14.94
C GLY A 288 12.82 -15.87 14.82
N SER A 289 13.97 -15.43 14.30
CA SER A 289 14.39 -14.03 14.20
C SER A 289 15.11 -13.75 12.88
N VAL A 290 15.05 -12.50 12.43
CA VAL A 290 15.65 -12.02 11.19
C VAL A 290 16.96 -11.29 11.49
N THR A 291 18.04 -11.64 10.77
CA THR A 291 19.31 -10.90 10.79
C THR A 291 19.61 -10.34 9.41
N TYR A 292 19.93 -9.04 9.33
CA TYR A 292 20.43 -8.40 8.11
C TYR A 292 21.94 -8.59 8.05
N ALA A 293 22.44 -9.21 6.97
CA ALA A 293 23.88 -9.23 6.73
C ALA A 293 24.31 -7.84 6.26
N THR A 294 25.35 -7.29 6.88
CA THR A 294 26.12 -6.18 6.31
C THR A 294 27.45 -6.77 5.88
N ASP A 295 27.89 -6.47 4.67
CA ASP A 295 29.16 -6.95 4.12
C ASP A 295 30.34 -6.18 4.78
N ASP A 296 30.55 -6.34 6.10
CA ASP A 296 31.77 -5.95 6.84
C ASP A 296 31.80 -4.60 7.58
N GLY A 297 30.68 -4.11 8.13
CA GLY A 297 30.70 -3.11 9.23
C GLY A 297 31.24 -1.70 8.91
N HIS A 298 31.69 -1.42 7.69
CA HIS A 298 32.08 -0.09 7.21
C HIS A 298 31.34 0.23 5.92
N VAL A 299 30.24 0.97 6.02
CA VAL A 299 29.57 1.55 4.84
C VAL A 299 30.23 2.89 4.52
N GLN A 300 31.08 2.92 3.49
CA GLN A 300 31.28 4.17 2.76
C GLN A 300 30.03 4.46 1.92
N PRO A 301 29.56 5.72 1.86
CA PRO A 301 28.50 6.09 0.93
C PRO A 301 28.96 5.82 -0.50
N LEU A 302 28.18 5.02 -1.24
CA LEU A 302 28.42 4.72 -2.65
C LEU A 302 28.45 6.04 -3.44
N ARG A 303 29.62 6.36 -4.02
CA ARG A 303 29.77 7.44 -4.99
C ARG A 303 29.34 6.93 -6.36
N GLY A 304 28.39 7.64 -6.98
CA GLY A 304 27.76 7.28 -8.24
C GLY A 304 28.76 6.94 -9.35
N GLY A 305 28.70 5.71 -9.82
CA GLY A 305 29.34 5.25 -11.04
C GLY A 305 28.54 5.64 -12.28
N ALA A 306 29.24 5.78 -13.41
CA ALA A 306 28.65 6.12 -14.71
C ALA A 306 27.55 5.12 -15.13
N PHE A 307 26.48 5.66 -15.72
CA PHE A 307 25.38 4.88 -16.30
C PHE A 307 25.79 4.35 -17.68
N GLU A 308 25.66 3.04 -17.91
CA GLU A 308 25.65 2.50 -19.26
C GLU A 308 24.18 2.38 -19.72
N ASP A 309 23.78 3.32 -20.58
CA ASP A 309 22.46 3.36 -21.19
C ASP A 309 22.42 2.46 -22.44
N ALA A 310 21.50 1.48 -22.46
CA ALA A 310 21.12 0.74 -23.66
C ALA A 310 19.65 1.01 -24.01
N ILE A 311 19.40 1.47 -25.24
CA ILE A 311 18.04 1.65 -25.78
C ILE A 311 17.87 0.65 -26.93
N GLY A 312 16.82 -0.17 -26.86
CA GLY A 312 16.61 -1.24 -27.83
C GLY A 312 15.17 -1.70 -28.02
N TRP A 313 14.95 -2.43 -29.11
CA TRP A 313 13.67 -3.05 -29.44
C TRP A 313 13.61 -4.51 -28.98
N VAL A 314 12.67 -4.84 -28.09
CA VAL A 314 12.39 -6.23 -27.72
C VAL A 314 11.17 -6.73 -28.50
N ARG A 315 11.34 -7.72 -29.38
CA ARG A 315 10.21 -8.44 -29.95
C ARG A 315 9.83 -9.62 -29.05
N ILE A 316 8.86 -9.43 -28.15
CA ILE A 316 8.33 -10.55 -27.35
C ILE A 316 7.41 -11.37 -28.24
N ARG A 317 7.89 -12.55 -28.67
CA ARG A 317 7.17 -13.42 -29.61
C ARG A 317 5.81 -13.91 -29.10
N ARG A 318 5.53 -13.91 -27.79
CA ARG A 318 4.26 -14.38 -27.23
C ARG A 318 3.85 -13.63 -25.96
N ALA A 319 3.13 -12.52 -26.11
CA ALA A 319 2.18 -12.07 -25.09
C ALA A 319 0.78 -12.17 -25.71
N PHE A 320 -0.06 -13.07 -25.17
CA PHE A 320 -1.42 -13.33 -25.67
C PHE A 320 -1.51 -13.97 -27.07
N GLY A 321 -0.48 -14.71 -27.50
CA GLY A 321 -0.48 -15.36 -28.83
C GLY A 321 -0.07 -14.45 -29.98
N THR A 322 0.14 -13.15 -29.73
CA THR A 322 0.58 -12.17 -30.73
C THR A 322 2.00 -11.69 -30.41
N PRO A 323 2.89 -11.56 -31.41
CA PRO A 323 4.18 -10.93 -31.22
C PRO A 323 3.98 -9.43 -30.94
N LEU A 324 4.36 -8.98 -29.75
CA LEU A 324 4.30 -7.56 -29.35
C LEU A 324 5.71 -6.97 -29.42
N PRO A 325 5.97 -5.98 -30.29
CA PRO A 325 7.18 -5.18 -30.18
C PRO A 325 7.07 -4.30 -28.93
N LEU A 326 8.04 -4.42 -28.02
CA LEU A 326 8.24 -3.51 -26.91
C LEU A 326 9.45 -2.65 -27.22
N LEU A 327 9.29 -1.34 -27.12
CA LEU A 327 10.43 -0.45 -27.06
C LEU A 327 10.85 -0.38 -25.59
N GLY A 328 12.14 -0.41 -25.27
CA GLY A 328 12.60 -0.31 -23.90
C GLY A 328 13.89 0.45 -23.78
N ARG A 329 14.00 1.27 -22.74
CA ARG A 329 15.28 1.74 -22.23
C ARG A 329 15.67 0.82 -21.08
N ILE A 330 16.82 0.17 -21.19
CA ILE A 330 17.39 -0.67 -20.14
C ILE A 330 18.69 -0.01 -19.71
N VAL A 331 18.79 0.26 -18.43
CA VAL A 331 19.92 0.94 -17.81
C VAL A 331 20.57 -0.04 -16.86
N LEU A 332 21.85 -0.30 -17.06
CA LEU A 332 22.65 -0.98 -16.06
C LEU A 332 23.23 0.09 -15.13
N SER A 333 22.77 0.13 -13.90
CA SER A 333 23.23 1.09 -12.89
C SER A 333 23.76 0.30 -11.71
N GLU A 334 25.05 0.49 -11.40
CA GLU A 334 25.71 -0.13 -10.22
C GLU A 334 25.57 -1.66 -10.20
N GLY A 335 25.71 -2.29 -11.37
CA GLY A 335 25.58 -3.74 -11.51
C GLY A 335 24.15 -4.26 -11.36
N ARG A 336 23.12 -3.40 -11.36
CA ARG A 336 21.71 -3.80 -11.36
C ARG A 336 21.01 -3.34 -12.62
N LEU A 337 20.24 -4.26 -13.19
CA LEU A 337 19.48 -4.03 -14.40
C LEU A 337 18.14 -3.34 -14.07
N ALA A 338 18.04 -2.05 -14.40
CA ALA A 338 16.80 -1.29 -14.36
C ALA A 338 16.29 -1.08 -15.79
N GLY A 339 14.98 -0.92 -15.99
CA GLY A 339 14.48 -0.63 -17.32
C GLY A 339 13.07 -0.06 -17.34
N HIS A 340 12.85 0.84 -18.28
CA HIS A 340 11.54 1.36 -18.64
C HIS A 340 11.16 0.80 -20.01
N LEU A 341 10.18 -0.10 -20.04
CA LEU A 341 9.59 -0.55 -21.29
C LEU A 341 8.58 0.52 -21.75
N LEU A 342 8.94 1.24 -22.81
CA LEU A 342 8.06 2.07 -23.62
C LEU A 342 7.09 1.17 -24.39
N ALA A 343 5.99 0.87 -23.72
CA ALA A 343 4.99 -0.04 -24.22
C ALA A 343 4.02 0.59 -25.22
N VAL A 344 3.33 -0.29 -25.95
CA VAL A 344 2.10 -0.01 -26.67
C VAL A 344 1.14 0.76 -25.75
N PRO A 345 0.44 1.81 -26.25
CA PRO A 345 -0.51 2.56 -25.44
C PRO A 345 -1.45 1.64 -24.66
N TYR A 346 -1.71 1.99 -23.39
CA TYR A 346 -2.54 1.27 -22.43
C TYR A 346 -1.95 0.00 -21.78
N LEU A 347 -0.73 -0.41 -22.13
CA LEU A 347 -0.01 -1.46 -21.39
C LEU A 347 1.11 -0.81 -20.57
N ALA A 348 1.15 -1.06 -19.27
CA ALA A 348 2.30 -0.69 -18.45
C ALA A 348 3.10 -1.96 -18.15
N PHE A 349 4.41 -1.84 -18.06
CA PHE A 349 5.28 -2.97 -17.73
C PHE A 349 6.20 -2.56 -16.59
N ASP A 350 6.55 -3.52 -15.75
CA ASP A 350 7.49 -3.38 -14.66
C ASP A 350 8.60 -4.41 -14.82
N MET A 351 9.79 -4.09 -14.34
CA MET A 351 10.96 -4.96 -14.38
C MET A 351 11.47 -5.16 -12.96
N GLN A 352 11.49 -6.42 -12.51
CA GLN A 352 12.01 -6.76 -11.20
C GLN A 352 13.39 -7.41 -11.35
N PRO A 353 14.47 -6.81 -10.81
CA PRO A 353 15.79 -7.44 -10.79
C PRO A 353 15.72 -8.76 -10.02
N ILE A 354 16.35 -9.80 -10.58
CA ILE A 354 16.51 -11.13 -9.94
C ILE A 354 17.99 -11.55 -9.85
N GLY A 355 18.89 -10.66 -10.23
CA GLY A 355 20.34 -10.80 -10.16
C GLY A 355 20.97 -9.54 -10.75
N GLU A 356 22.30 -9.46 -10.73
CA GLU A 356 23.03 -8.29 -11.23
C GLU A 356 22.69 -8.00 -12.70
N ARG A 357 22.71 -9.05 -13.51
CA ARG A 357 22.50 -8.98 -14.96
C ARG A 357 21.18 -9.57 -15.41
N MET A 358 20.21 -9.75 -14.51
CA MET A 358 18.94 -10.39 -14.83
C MET A 358 17.73 -9.68 -14.23
N ALA A 359 16.67 -9.53 -15.01
CA ALA A 359 15.38 -9.02 -14.56
C ALA A 359 14.20 -9.83 -15.09
N GLU A 360 13.13 -9.94 -14.31
CA GLU A 360 11.84 -10.47 -14.73
C GLU A 360 10.91 -9.35 -15.18
N VAL A 361 10.14 -9.59 -16.25
CA VAL A 361 9.20 -8.59 -16.79
C VAL A 361 7.78 -8.92 -16.36
N TYR A 362 7.09 -7.91 -15.85
CA TYR A 362 5.69 -7.98 -15.45
C TYR A 362 4.87 -7.04 -16.31
N LEU A 363 3.78 -7.53 -16.89
CA LEU A 363 2.80 -6.70 -17.59
C LEU A 363 1.70 -6.29 -16.62
N HIS A 364 1.49 -4.99 -16.43
CA HIS A 364 0.29 -4.46 -15.80
C HIS A 364 -0.90 -4.65 -16.74
N ARG A 365 -1.93 -5.35 -16.26
CA ARG A 365 -3.20 -5.45 -16.98
C ARG A 365 -4.02 -4.19 -16.69
N PRO A 366 -4.62 -3.55 -17.70
CA PRO A 366 -5.63 -2.53 -17.47
C PRO A 366 -6.72 -3.08 -16.54
N HIS A 367 -7.20 -2.26 -15.60
CA HIS A 367 -8.21 -2.62 -14.59
C HIS A 367 -9.47 -3.29 -15.17
N ARG A 368 -9.76 -3.11 -16.47
CA ARG A 368 -10.89 -3.75 -17.16
C ARG A 368 -10.67 -5.23 -17.54
N TRP A 369 -9.44 -5.73 -17.56
CA TRP A 369 -9.11 -7.05 -18.13
C TRP A 369 -8.87 -8.15 -17.10
N SER A 370 -8.77 -7.81 -15.82
CA SER A 370 -8.47 -8.79 -14.77
C SER A 370 -8.89 -8.25 -13.42
N ARG A 371 -9.99 -8.79 -12.87
CA ARG A 371 -10.42 -8.49 -11.49
C ARG A 371 -9.54 -9.18 -10.44
N THR A 372 -8.71 -10.14 -10.85
CA THR A 372 -8.00 -11.05 -9.94
C THR A 372 -6.49 -10.87 -9.93
N TYR A 373 -5.88 -10.28 -10.96
CA TYR A 373 -4.42 -10.06 -11.01
C TYR A 373 -4.08 -8.78 -11.80
N PRO A 374 -3.63 -7.70 -11.15
CA PRO A 374 -3.20 -6.49 -11.84
C PRO A 374 -1.90 -6.67 -12.63
N TYR A 375 -1.14 -7.74 -12.36
CA TYR A 375 0.13 -8.05 -13.01
C TYR A 375 0.09 -9.45 -13.63
N LYS A 376 0.65 -9.60 -14.84
CA LYS A 376 0.96 -10.90 -15.44
C LYS A 376 2.47 -10.97 -15.64
N LYS A 377 3.14 -11.86 -14.93
CA LYS A 377 4.52 -12.23 -15.24
C LYS A 377 4.59 -12.72 -16.68
N ILE A 378 5.47 -12.11 -17.48
CA ILE A 378 5.73 -12.56 -18.84
C ILE A 378 6.69 -13.74 -18.75
N ASP A 379 6.46 -14.78 -19.55
CA ASP A 379 7.37 -15.92 -19.62
C ASP A 379 8.63 -15.51 -20.38
N GLY A 380 9.56 -14.91 -19.64
CA GLY A 380 10.87 -14.48 -20.10
C GLY A 380 11.64 -13.74 -19.00
N ARG A 381 12.96 -13.70 -19.16
CA ARG A 381 13.90 -12.91 -18.37
C ARG A 381 14.68 -12.03 -19.33
N ILE A 382 14.98 -10.82 -18.90
CA ILE A 382 15.93 -9.94 -19.57
C ILE A 382 17.28 -10.23 -18.93
N VAL A 383 18.29 -10.52 -19.75
CA VAL A 383 19.64 -10.89 -19.32
C VAL A 383 20.65 -9.99 -20.03
N TRP A 384 21.51 -9.31 -19.28
CA TRP A 384 22.64 -8.57 -19.85
C TRP A 384 23.81 -9.51 -20.05
N GLY A 385 24.22 -9.70 -21.30
CA GLY A 385 25.35 -10.53 -21.66
C GLY A 385 26.66 -9.91 -21.20
N ALA A 386 27.48 -10.72 -20.53
CA ALA A 386 28.74 -10.30 -19.95
C ALA A 386 29.79 -9.92 -21.00
N GLU A 387 29.80 -10.67 -22.10
CA GLU A 387 30.89 -10.69 -23.08
C GLU A 387 30.57 -9.83 -24.31
N ASP A 388 29.28 -9.71 -24.66
CA ASP A 388 28.81 -9.03 -25.86
C ASP A 388 28.20 -7.65 -25.57
N ALA A 389 28.00 -7.29 -24.29
CA ALA A 389 27.27 -6.11 -23.85
C ALA A 389 25.87 -6.00 -24.52
N GLU A 390 25.30 -7.13 -24.91
CA GLU A 390 23.97 -7.20 -25.50
C GLU A 390 22.95 -7.61 -24.45
N VAL A 391 21.71 -7.11 -24.60
CA VAL A 391 20.64 -7.49 -23.69
C VAL A 391 19.78 -8.56 -24.35
N HIS A 392 19.83 -9.77 -23.82
CA HIS A 392 19.10 -10.91 -24.31
C HIS A 392 17.75 -11.05 -23.62
N VAL A 393 16.73 -11.49 -24.35
CA VAL A 393 15.53 -12.04 -23.74
C VAL A 393 15.66 -13.56 -23.73
N GLN A 394 15.68 -14.14 -22.54
CA GLN A 394 15.75 -15.59 -22.34
C GLN A 394 14.40 -16.13 -21.87
N THR A 395 14.00 -17.30 -22.36
CA THR A 395 12.88 -18.03 -21.76
C THR A 395 13.25 -18.56 -20.36
N ARG A 396 12.26 -19.06 -19.60
CA ARG A 396 12.55 -19.76 -18.32
C ARG A 396 13.52 -20.94 -18.46
N ARG A 397 13.65 -21.51 -19.65
CA ARG A 397 14.57 -22.62 -19.96
C ARG A 397 15.95 -22.14 -20.43
N GLY A 398 16.27 -20.85 -20.28
CA GLY A 398 17.56 -20.27 -20.68
C GLY A 398 17.72 -20.04 -22.19
N LYS A 399 16.79 -20.51 -23.03
CA LYS A 399 16.85 -20.26 -24.48
C LYS A 399 16.70 -18.77 -24.79
N VAL A 400 17.72 -18.17 -25.40
CA VAL A 400 17.67 -16.82 -25.98
C VAL A 400 16.64 -16.80 -27.10
N VAL A 401 15.64 -15.93 -26.98
CA VAL A 401 14.56 -15.74 -27.96
C VAL A 401 14.71 -14.46 -28.79
N GLY A 402 15.66 -13.60 -28.40
CA GLY A 402 16.08 -12.43 -29.15
C GLY A 402 17.20 -11.70 -28.41
N SER A 403 18.05 -11.00 -29.17
CA SER A 403 19.00 -10.03 -28.64
C SER A 403 18.46 -8.62 -28.90
N LEU A 404 18.66 -7.73 -27.93
CA LEU A 404 18.61 -6.29 -28.10
C LEU A 404 19.94 -5.89 -28.72
N THR A 405 20.07 -6.04 -30.02
CA THR A 405 21.16 -5.38 -30.75
C THR A 405 21.08 -3.89 -30.47
N ARG A 406 22.25 -3.23 -30.37
CA ARG A 406 22.38 -1.75 -30.35
C ARG A 406 21.62 -1.17 -31.54
N THR A 407 20.32 -0.94 -31.40
CA THR A 407 19.58 -0.19 -32.39
C THR A 407 20.04 1.24 -32.24
N LEU A 408 20.45 1.84 -33.36
CA LEU A 408 20.77 3.26 -33.49
C LEU A 408 19.85 4.07 -32.56
N PRO A 409 20.40 4.99 -31.75
CA PRO A 409 19.63 5.74 -30.78
C PRO A 409 18.39 6.29 -31.49
N VAL A 410 17.23 5.77 -31.10
CA VAL A 410 15.97 6.37 -31.54
C VAL A 410 15.97 7.73 -30.87
N SER A 411 16.35 8.74 -31.64
CA SER A 411 16.32 10.13 -31.21
C SER A 411 14.99 10.35 -30.48
N SER A 412 15.05 10.96 -29.30
CA SER A 412 13.88 11.18 -28.44
C SER A 412 12.73 11.88 -29.18
N TYR A 413 13.04 12.61 -30.26
CA TYR A 413 12.10 13.20 -31.20
C TYR A 413 11.14 12.19 -31.88
N TRP A 414 11.53 10.94 -32.06
CA TRP A 414 10.69 9.91 -32.70
C TRP A 414 9.79 9.16 -31.72
N ILE A 415 10.06 9.23 -30.40
CA ILE A 415 9.31 8.47 -29.39
C ILE A 415 7.85 8.90 -29.36
N VAL A 416 7.58 10.21 -29.36
CA VAL A 416 6.21 10.75 -29.28
C VAL A 416 5.40 10.45 -30.56
N PRO A 417 5.91 10.71 -31.78
CA PRO A 417 5.22 10.31 -33.02
C PRO A 417 4.95 8.81 -33.08
N LEU A 418 5.93 7.99 -32.71
CA LEU A 418 5.79 6.53 -32.72
C LEU A 418 4.73 6.04 -31.73
N GLN A 419 4.69 6.60 -30.51
CA GLN A 419 3.65 6.29 -29.53
C GLN A 419 2.25 6.66 -30.06
N ALA A 420 2.12 7.82 -30.71
CA ALA A 420 0.87 8.24 -31.34
C ALA A 420 0.44 7.29 -32.46
N SER A 421 1.36 6.89 -33.35
CA SER A 421 1.09 5.94 -34.43
C SER A 421 0.70 4.55 -33.91
N LEU A 422 1.42 4.02 -32.91
CA LEU A 422 1.08 2.74 -32.28
C LEU A 422 -0.28 2.79 -31.58
N GLY A 423 -0.63 3.94 -30.98
CA GLY A 423 -1.95 4.18 -30.40
C GLY A 423 -3.07 4.19 -31.42
N LEU A 424 -2.84 4.84 -32.56
CA LEU A 424 -3.78 4.86 -33.69
C LEU A 424 -3.99 3.47 -34.29
N ILE A 425 -2.92 2.71 -34.53
CA ILE A 425 -2.99 1.34 -35.05
C ILE A 425 -3.78 0.45 -34.07
N TYR A 426 -3.49 0.56 -32.77
CA TYR A 426 -4.20 -0.20 -31.74
C TYR A 426 -5.69 0.17 -31.69
N PHE A 427 -6.01 1.47 -31.71
CA PHE A 427 -7.37 1.96 -31.73
C PHE A 427 -8.15 1.41 -32.94
N ALA A 428 -7.56 1.49 -34.13
CA ALA A 428 -8.16 0.96 -35.36
C ALA A 428 -8.39 -0.56 -35.27
N SER A 429 -7.41 -1.31 -34.76
CA SER A 429 -7.51 -2.77 -34.57
C SER A 429 -8.62 -3.15 -33.58
N SER A 430 -8.71 -2.44 -32.46
CA SER A 430 -9.77 -2.61 -31.44
C SER A 430 -11.14 -2.25 -32.00
N LEU A 431 -11.23 -1.17 -32.79
CA LEU A 431 -12.47 -0.73 -33.41
C LEU A 431 -13.01 -1.79 -34.37
N ILE A 432 -12.16 -2.36 -35.23
CA ILE A 432 -12.54 -3.46 -36.13
C ILE A 432 -13.06 -4.65 -35.33
N GLY A 433 -12.36 -5.08 -34.28
CA GLY A 433 -12.82 -6.18 -33.42
C GLY A 433 -14.19 -5.91 -32.76
N ARG A 434 -14.46 -4.68 -32.34
CA ARG A 434 -15.77 -4.29 -31.80
C ARG A 434 -16.86 -4.25 -32.88
N LEU A 435 -16.56 -3.75 -34.06
CA LEU A 435 -17.51 -3.72 -35.17
C LEU A 435 -17.89 -5.14 -35.60
N LEU A 436 -16.93 -6.06 -35.67
CA LEU A 436 -17.19 -7.48 -35.95
C LEU A 436 -18.02 -8.14 -34.85
N HIS A 437 -17.78 -7.80 -33.58
CA HIS A 437 -18.57 -8.34 -32.48
C HIS A 437 -20.01 -7.83 -32.51
N LEU A 438 -20.21 -6.52 -32.75
CA LEU A 438 -21.54 -5.91 -32.89
C LEU A 438 -22.30 -6.45 -34.11
N ASP A 439 -21.61 -6.73 -35.21
CA ASP A 439 -22.19 -7.39 -36.40
C ASP A 439 -22.57 -8.85 -36.13
N ALA A 440 -21.80 -9.57 -35.30
CA ALA A 440 -22.17 -10.91 -34.87
C ALA A 440 -23.39 -10.90 -33.92
N GLU A 441 -23.45 -9.95 -32.98
CA GLU A 441 -24.59 -9.78 -32.08
C GLU A 441 -25.87 -9.39 -32.84
N SER A 442 -25.78 -8.56 -33.89
CA SER A 442 -26.93 -8.15 -34.69
C SER A 442 -27.48 -9.24 -35.61
N LYS A 443 -26.67 -10.26 -35.94
CA LYS A 443 -27.02 -11.40 -36.79
C LYS A 443 -27.52 -12.62 -36.00
N THR A 444 -27.54 -12.56 -34.68
CA THR A 444 -28.06 -13.64 -33.84
C THR A 444 -29.56 -13.36 -33.60
N PRO A 445 -30.49 -14.18 -34.14
CA PRO A 445 -31.93 -13.93 -34.07
C PRO A 445 -32.52 -14.06 -32.67
#